data_AF-A0A3S5DLU7-F1
#
_entry.id   AF-A0A3S5DLU7-F1
#
_cell.length_a   1.000
_cell.length_b   1.000
_cell.length_c   1.000
_cell.angle_alpha   90.00
_cell.angle_beta   90.00
_cell.angle_gamma   90.00
#
_symmetry.space_group_name_H-M   'P 1'
#
loop_
_entity.id
_entity.type
_entity.pdbx_description
1 polymer ?
#
loop_
_entity_poly.entity_id
_entity_poly.type
_entity_poly.pdbx_seq_one_letter_code
_entity_poly.pdbx_strand_id
1 'polypeptide(L)'
;MLLPLPLGTLALFALLMASLPRLARRQAAGNDSFCWLPFAASVGIVLLSFWGLAYSVFPEIVLGRMTIWQGAADPEALWVILWGAVVVLPCIIGYTAFAYRVFWGKADKLSYQ
;
A
#
# COMPACT_ATOMS: atom_id res chain seq x y z
N MET A 1 -5.00 15.61 -16.90
CA MET A 1 -5.83 14.46 -16.48
C MET A 1 -5.33 13.88 -15.14
N LEU A 2 -5.03 14.73 -14.14
CA LEU A 2 -4.61 14.30 -12.79
C LEU A 2 -5.79 14.08 -11.83
N LEU A 3 -6.99 14.50 -12.23
CA LEU A 3 -8.21 14.48 -11.43
C LEU A 3 -8.64 13.11 -10.85
N PRO A 4 -8.42 11.93 -11.50
CA PRO A 4 -8.91 10.67 -10.95
C PRO A 4 -8.19 10.24 -9.66
N LEU A 5 -6.93 10.66 -9.47
CA LEU A 5 -6.13 10.36 -8.28
C LEU A 5 -6.64 11.05 -7.00
N PRO A 6 -6.82 12.39 -6.96
CA PRO A 6 -7.40 13.06 -5.80
C PRO A 6 -8.86 12.68 -5.56
N LEU A 7 -9.61 12.33 -6.61
CA LEU A 7 -10.96 11.79 -6.44
C LEU A 7 -10.96 10.41 -5.77
N GLY A 8 -10.02 9.54 -6.15
CA GLY A 8 -9.84 8.23 -5.51
C GLY A 8 -9.45 8.34 -4.04
N THR A 9 -8.53 9.25 -3.69
CA THR A 9 -8.16 9.49 -2.29
C THR A 9 -9.30 10.10 -1.48
N LEU A 10 -10.04 11.06 -2.04
CA LEU A 10 -11.24 11.63 -1.41
C LEU A 10 -12.32 10.57 -1.19
N ALA A 11 -12.53 9.66 -2.16
CA ALA A 11 -13.50 8.58 -2.03
C ALA A 11 -13.11 7.60 -0.91
N LEU A 12 -11.83 7.19 -0.83
CA LEU A 12 -11.35 6.34 0.26
C LEU A 12 -11.41 7.04 1.61
N PHE A 13 -11.11 8.34 1.66
CA PHE A 13 -11.22 9.14 2.87
C PHE A 13 -12.67 9.27 3.33
N ALA A 14 -13.61 9.54 2.42
CA ALA A 14 -15.03 9.55 2.73
C ALA A 14 -15.54 8.17 3.18
N LEU A 15 -15.02 7.10 2.58
CA LEU A 15 -15.33 5.71 2.97
C LEU A 15 -14.82 5.42 4.39
N LEU A 16 -13.62 5.86 4.75
CA LEU A 16 -13.12 5.81 6.13
C LEU A 16 -14.03 6.58 7.09
N MET A 17 -14.30 7.85 6.77
CA MET A 17 -15.16 8.73 7.58
C MET A 17 -16.54 8.10 7.87
N ALA A 18 -17.12 7.43 6.87
CA ALA A 18 -18.40 6.75 7.02
C ALA A 18 -18.30 5.36 7.70
N SER A 19 -17.21 4.63 7.49
CA SER A 19 -17.06 3.25 7.97
C SER A 19 -16.60 3.16 9.43
N LEU A 20 -15.74 4.06 9.91
CA LEU A 20 -15.28 4.10 11.31
C LEU A 20 -16.43 4.19 12.34
N PRO A 21 -17.37 5.16 12.27
CA PRO A 21 -18.47 5.26 13.23
C PRO A 21 -19.51 4.14 13.08
N ARG A 22 -19.57 3.48 11.91
CA ARG A 22 -20.40 2.28 11.69
C ARG A 22 -19.74 1.05 12.30
N LEU A 23 -18.41 0.92 12.19
CA LEU A 23 -17.64 -0.17 12.75
C LEU A 23 -17.62 -0.10 14.28
N ALA A 24 -17.41 1.09 14.84
CA ALA A 24 -17.47 1.30 16.29
C ALA A 24 -18.81 0.85 16.90
N ARG A 25 -19.93 1.16 16.23
CA ARG A 25 -21.27 0.67 16.64
C ARG A 25 -21.45 -0.84 16.47
N ARG A 26 -20.91 -1.44 15.40
CA ARG A 26 -21.00 -2.89 15.15
C ARG A 26 -20.17 -3.70 16.14
N GLN A 27 -18.98 -3.20 16.47
CA GLN A 27 -18.08 -3.80 17.45
C GLN A 27 -18.70 -3.74 18.86
N ALA A 28 -19.38 -2.64 19.21
CA ALA A 28 -20.17 -2.55 20.45
C ALA A 28 -21.34 -3.56 20.50
N ALA A 29 -21.88 -3.96 19.35
CA ALA A 29 -22.90 -5.00 19.22
C ALA A 29 -22.31 -6.42 19.11
N GLY A 30 -21.01 -6.60 19.31
CA GLY A 30 -20.32 -7.90 19.24
C GLY A 30 -20.10 -8.44 17.83
N ASN A 31 -20.27 -7.61 16.80
CA ASN A 31 -20.07 -8.01 15.40
C ASN A 31 -18.81 -7.36 14.81
N ASP A 32 -17.76 -8.16 14.65
CA ASP A 32 -16.46 -7.74 14.09
C ASP A 32 -16.38 -7.82 12.55
N SER A 33 -17.53 -7.95 11.87
CA SER A 33 -17.57 -7.97 10.42
C SER A 33 -17.06 -6.64 9.84
N PHE A 34 -16.14 -6.72 8.87
CA PHE A 34 -15.46 -5.60 8.19
C PHE A 34 -14.42 -4.80 9.00
N CYS A 35 -13.88 -5.36 10.10
CA CYS A 35 -12.79 -4.70 10.85
C CYS A 35 -11.51 -4.44 10.04
N TRP A 36 -11.28 -5.17 8.93
CA TRP A 36 -10.11 -4.98 8.05
C TRP A 36 -10.26 -3.78 7.09
N LEU A 37 -11.48 -3.27 6.90
CA LEU A 37 -11.79 -2.24 5.91
C LEU A 37 -11.05 -0.91 6.17
N PRO A 38 -10.94 -0.39 7.41
CA PRO A 38 -10.21 0.86 7.66
C PRO A 38 -8.71 0.73 7.42
N PHE A 39 -8.15 -0.45 7.70
CA PHE A 39 -6.75 -0.74 7.42
C PHE A 39 -6.49 -0.75 5.90
N ALA A 40 -7.29 -1.50 5.14
CA ALA A 40 -7.15 -1.56 3.68
C ALA A 40 -7.35 -0.18 3.02
N ALA A 41 -8.32 0.62 3.47
CA ALA A 41 -8.56 1.96 2.95
C ALA A 41 -7.39 2.91 3.25
N SER A 42 -6.80 2.85 4.44
CA SER A 42 -5.60 3.63 4.79
C SER A 42 -4.41 3.27 3.90
N VAL A 43 -4.16 1.98 3.68
CA VAL A 43 -3.12 1.49 2.75
C VAL A 43 -3.38 2.02 1.33
N GLY A 44 -4.63 1.97 0.87
CA GLY A 44 -5.04 2.50 -0.44
C GLY A 44 -4.76 4.00 -0.60
N ILE A 45 -5.03 4.81 0.43
CA ILE A 45 -4.75 6.25 0.39
C ILE A 45 -3.25 6.52 0.26
N VAL A 46 -2.42 5.81 1.04
CA VAL A 46 -0.95 5.95 0.98
C VAL A 46 -0.43 5.57 -0.42
N LEU A 47 -0.88 4.45 -0.97
CA LEU A 47 -0.50 4.01 -2.32
C LEU A 47 -0.91 5.00 -3.40
N LEU A 48 -2.15 5.51 -3.36
CA LEU A 48 -2.62 6.52 -4.30
C LEU A 48 -1.84 7.83 -4.20
N SER A 49 -1.47 8.23 -2.97
CA SER A 49 -0.66 9.44 -2.74
C SER A 49 0.73 9.28 -3.34
N PHE A 50 1.35 8.11 -3.18
CA PHE A 50 2.64 7.80 -3.77
C PHE A 50 2.58 7.76 -5.30
N TRP A 51 1.50 7.19 -5.86
CA TRP A 51 1.26 7.22 -7.30
C TRP A 51 1.05 8.61 -7.87
N GLY A 52 0.30 9.45 -7.15
CA GLY A 52 0.11 10.85 -7.54
C GLY A 52 1.41 11.63 -7.56
N LEU A 53 2.30 11.40 -6.59
CA LEU A 53 3.64 11.96 -6.58
C LEU A 53 4.45 11.45 -7.78
N ALA A 54 4.52 10.13 -7.98
CA ALA A 54 5.27 9.53 -9.08
C ALA A 54 4.83 10.05 -10.45
N TYR A 55 3.51 10.12 -10.69
CA TYR A 55 2.95 10.65 -11.93
C TYR A 55 3.24 12.16 -12.10
N SER A 56 3.26 12.92 -11.00
CA SER A 56 3.53 14.36 -11.07
C SER A 56 4.96 14.70 -11.47
N VAL A 57 5.92 13.82 -11.17
CA VAL A 57 7.35 14.05 -11.46
C VAL A 57 7.76 13.38 -12.78
N PHE A 58 7.05 12.33 -13.22
CA PHE A 58 7.29 11.68 -14.50
C PHE A 58 7.18 12.67 -15.68
N PRO A 59 8.12 12.68 -16.65
CA PRO A 59 9.17 11.69 -16.92
C PRO A 59 10.54 12.02 -16.29
N GLU A 60 10.60 12.98 -15.37
CA GLU A 60 11.85 13.40 -14.77
C GLU A 60 12.12 12.59 -13.49
N ILE A 61 13.37 12.16 -13.28
CA ILE A 61 13.78 11.58 -11.99
C ILE A 61 14.15 12.72 -11.04
N VAL A 62 14.80 13.76 -11.59
CA VAL A 62 15.14 15.00 -10.89
C VAL A 62 14.61 16.16 -11.73
N LEU A 63 13.65 16.89 -11.17
CA LEU A 63 12.98 18.02 -11.83
C LEU A 63 14.00 19.04 -12.36
N GLY A 64 13.90 19.35 -13.65
CA GLY A 64 14.73 20.30 -14.38
C GLY A 64 16.19 19.88 -14.53
N ARG A 65 16.53 18.61 -14.26
CA ARG A 65 17.92 18.13 -14.25
C ARG A 65 18.11 16.88 -15.10
N MET A 66 17.30 15.84 -14.90
CA MET A 66 17.52 14.55 -15.55
C MET A 66 16.23 13.75 -15.73
N THR A 67 16.05 13.26 -16.95
CA THR A 67 14.94 12.38 -17.34
C THR A 67 15.21 10.92 -17.02
N ILE A 68 14.16 10.08 -16.99
CA ILE A 68 14.28 8.63 -16.79
C ILE A 68 15.22 7.94 -17.77
N TRP A 69 15.33 8.46 -18.99
CA TRP A 69 16.14 7.88 -20.06
C TRP A 69 17.61 8.21 -19.89
N GLN A 70 17.91 9.43 -19.42
CA GLN A 70 19.28 9.87 -19.14
C GLN A 70 19.83 9.24 -17.85
N GLY A 71 18.96 8.92 -16.90
CA GLY A 71 19.32 8.22 -15.67
C GLY A 71 19.37 6.70 -15.79
N ALA A 72 19.08 6.13 -16.95
CA ALA A 72 19.08 4.69 -17.13
C ALA A 72 20.52 4.15 -17.17
N ALA A 73 20.76 3.07 -16.43
CA ALA A 73 22.02 2.32 -16.50
C ALA A 73 22.14 1.59 -17.85
N ASP A 74 23.35 1.12 -18.16
CA ASP A 74 23.59 0.30 -19.35
C ASP A 74 22.61 -0.89 -19.42
N PRO A 75 22.09 -1.24 -20.62
CA PRO A 75 21.09 -2.28 -20.77
C PRO A 75 21.48 -3.63 -20.17
N GLU A 76 22.77 -4.01 -20.23
CA GLU A 76 23.26 -5.26 -19.64
C GLU A 76 23.14 -5.28 -18.11
N ALA A 77 23.48 -4.17 -17.44
CA ALA A 77 23.32 -4.04 -16.00
C ALA A 77 21.83 -4.08 -15.60
N LEU A 78 20.96 -3.46 -16.40
CA LEU A 78 19.52 -3.46 -16.17
C LEU A 78 18.92 -4.88 -16.27
N TRP A 79 19.41 -5.70 -17.20
CA TRP A 79 19.02 -7.12 -17.30
C TRP A 79 19.42 -7.94 -16.08
N VAL A 80 20.62 -7.71 -15.53
CA VAL A 80 21.07 -8.39 -14.30
C VAL A 80 20.16 -8.02 -13.12
N ILE A 81 19.84 -6.73 -12.95
CA ILE A 81 18.93 -6.25 -11.90
C ILE A 81 17.53 -6.85 -12.08
N LEU A 82 17.04 -6.94 -13.32
CA LEU A 82 15.72 -7.52 -13.61
C LEU A 82 15.64 -8.99 -13.17
N TRP A 83 16.63 -9.81 -13.51
CA TRP A 83 16.67 -11.20 -13.07
C TRP A 83 16.77 -11.34 -11.56
N GLY A 84 17.57 -10.48 -10.91
CA GLY A 84 17.60 -10.37 -9.45
C GLY A 84 16.22 -10.06 -8.87
N ALA A 85 15.53 -9.06 -9.42
CA ALA A 85 14.18 -8.69 -8.99
C ALA A 85 13.17 -9.82 -9.20
N VAL A 86 13.21 -10.53 -10.33
CA VAL A 86 12.31 -11.65 -10.63
C VAL A 86 12.42 -12.79 -9.61
N VAL A 87 13.60 -13.01 -9.02
CA VAL A 87 13.78 -14.03 -7.98
C VAL A 87 13.49 -13.46 -6.59
N VAL A 88 14.02 -12.28 -6.28
CA VAL A 88 13.98 -11.71 -4.93
C VAL A 88 12.58 -11.19 -4.57
N LEU A 89 11.84 -10.54 -5.48
CA LEU A 89 10.49 -10.05 -5.17
C LEU A 89 9.53 -11.19 -4.77
N PRO A 90 9.42 -12.31 -5.51
CA PRO A 90 8.60 -13.43 -5.08
C PRO A 90 9.02 -14.01 -3.73
N CYS A 91 10.33 -14.08 -3.43
CA CYS A 91 10.80 -14.49 -2.12
C CYS A 91 10.33 -13.55 -1.01
N ILE A 92 10.42 -12.23 -1.21
CA ILE A 92 9.95 -11.23 -0.24
C ILE A 92 8.44 -11.36 -0.03
N ILE A 93 7.66 -11.49 -1.10
CA ILE A 93 6.21 -11.66 -1.02
C ILE A 93 5.86 -12.96 -0.29
N GLY A 94 6.54 -14.06 -0.63
CA GLY A 94 6.35 -15.37 0.00
C GLY A 94 6.66 -15.33 1.50
N TYR A 95 7.78 -14.73 1.89
CA TYR A 95 8.13 -14.55 3.29
C TYR A 95 7.13 -13.67 4.03
N THR A 96 6.69 -12.57 3.41
CA THR A 96 5.70 -11.66 4.02
C THR A 96 4.36 -12.39 4.22
N ALA A 97 3.89 -13.13 3.22
CA ALA A 97 2.67 -13.93 3.32
C ALA A 97 2.79 -15.03 4.40
N PHE A 98 3.94 -15.69 4.48
CA PHE A 98 4.21 -16.68 5.52
C PHE A 98 4.20 -16.05 6.92
N ALA A 99 4.88 -14.91 7.11
CA ALA A 99 4.89 -14.18 8.38
C ALA A 99 3.47 -13.77 8.81
N TYR A 100 2.67 -13.23 7.88
CA TYR A 100 1.26 -12.91 8.14
C TYR A 100 0.45 -14.14 8.52
N ARG A 101 0.69 -15.30 7.89
CA ARG A 101 0.02 -16.56 8.22
C ARG A 101 0.41 -17.08 9.60
N VAL A 102 1.69 -16.98 9.97
CA VAL A 102 2.21 -17.46 11.26
C VAL A 102 1.68 -16.62 12.42
N PHE A 103 1.65 -15.29 12.26
CA PHE A 103 1.14 -14.37 13.28
C PHE A 103 -0.36 -14.06 13.12
N TRP A 104 -1.09 -14.89 12.36
CA TRP A 104 -2.51 -14.67 12.16
C TRP A 104 -3.31 -15.06 13.41
N GLY A 105 -4.00 -14.09 13.99
CA GLY A 105 -4.88 -14.30 15.14
C GLY A 105 -5.27 -12.98 15.78
N LYS A 106 -6.43 -12.95 16.45
CA LYS A 106 -6.75 -11.82 17.34
C LYS A 106 -5.89 -11.95 18.59
N ALA A 107 -5.26 -10.87 19.01
CA ALA A 107 -4.58 -10.83 20.30
C ALA A 107 -5.63 -11.03 21.41
N ASP A 108 -5.48 -12.09 22.20
CA ASP A 108 -6.32 -12.32 23.36
C ASP A 108 -5.82 -11.49 24.56
N LYS A 109 -6.69 -11.19 25.51
CA LYS A 109 -6.29 -10.46 26.72
C LYS A 109 -5.40 -11.37 27.56
N LEU A 110 -4.18 -10.90 27.85
CA LEU A 110 -3.27 -11.55 28.79
C LEU A 110 -3.91 -11.58 30.19
N SER A 111 -4.41 -12.74 30.60
CA SER A 111 -4.79 -13.01 31.98
C SER A 111 -3.53 -13.45 32.72
N TYR A 112 -2.90 -12.54 33.45
CA TYR A 112 -1.91 -12.92 34.46
C TYR A 112 -2.70 -13.45 35.67
N GLN A 113 -2.55 -14.75 35.95
CA GLN A 113 -2.95 -15.33 37.24
C GLN A 113 -1.88 -15.03 38.28
#